data_AF-A0A316U9G8-F1
#
_entry.id   AF-A0A316U9G8-F1
#
_cell.length_a   1.000
_cell.length_b   1.000
_cell.length_c   1.000
_cell.angle_alpha   90.00
_cell.angle_beta   90.00
_cell.angle_gamma   90.00
#
_symmetry.space_group_name_H-M   'P 1'
#
loop_
_entity.id
_entity.type
_entity.pdbx_description
1 polymer ?
#
loop_
_entity_poly.entity_id
_entity_poly.type
_entity_poly.pdbx_seq_one_letter_code
_entity_poly.pdbx_strand_id
1 'polypeptide(L)'
;MLRPSARLLKAASASAAGAAGAGAGAATAVQRGVVTAPASAATSAHRIVLLVRDDLKMDRGKIAVQCSHAALLLYTLPSSSTASLTSPLSRDVARWRSAWQAEGHPALPLRIPDLHSMHALALEAQQRGVPTAIVRDAGRTQVQRGSETVLGIGPAEGRVMDEICGHLDPL
;
A
#
# COMPACT_ATOMS: atom_id res chain seq x y z
N MET A 1 -32.53 -8.95 -62.01
CA MET A 1 -33.37 -9.81 -61.16
C MET A 1 -33.24 -9.36 -59.70
N LEU A 2 -34.41 -9.13 -59.09
CA LEU A 2 -34.76 -8.98 -57.67
C LEU A 2 -33.76 -8.48 -56.60
N ARG A 3 -34.10 -7.30 -56.05
CA ARG A 3 -33.98 -6.85 -54.63
C ARG A 3 -34.67 -7.86 -53.65
N PRO A 4 -34.81 -7.58 -52.33
CA PRO A 4 -33.88 -7.17 -51.26
C PRO A 4 -34.22 -7.88 -49.91
N SER A 5 -33.55 -7.54 -48.80
CA SER A 5 -34.18 -7.42 -47.47
C SER A 5 -33.32 -6.47 -46.63
N ALA A 6 -33.72 -5.20 -46.48
CA ALA A 6 -34.68 -4.67 -45.49
C ALA A 6 -34.11 -4.79 -44.06
N ARG A 7 -33.90 -3.72 -43.29
CA ARG A 7 -34.76 -2.55 -43.00
C ARG A 7 -33.90 -1.29 -42.84
N LEU A 8 -34.21 -0.20 -43.55
CA LEU A 8 -35.14 0.90 -43.18
C LEU A 8 -34.76 1.57 -41.83
N LEU A 9 -34.10 2.75 -41.84
CA LEU A 9 -34.59 4.11 -42.18
C LEU A 9 -35.47 4.76 -41.09
N LYS A 10 -34.93 5.81 -40.44
CA LYS A 10 -35.36 7.22 -40.53
C LYS A 10 -34.59 8.01 -39.46
N ALA A 11 -33.69 8.95 -39.77
CA ALA A 11 -33.76 10.21 -40.55
C ALA A 11 -34.21 11.42 -39.71
N ALA A 12 -33.50 12.51 -39.99
CA ALA A 12 -33.81 13.94 -39.76
C ALA A 12 -33.62 14.47 -38.32
N SER A 13 -33.17 15.70 -38.06
CA SER A 13 -32.46 16.78 -38.79
C SER A 13 -32.45 17.99 -37.86
N ALA A 14 -31.43 18.86 -37.94
CA ALA A 14 -31.44 20.30 -37.56
C ALA A 14 -31.67 20.63 -36.06
N SER A 15 -31.31 21.77 -35.47
CA SER A 15 -30.42 22.92 -35.76
C SER A 15 -30.48 23.82 -34.51
N ALA A 16 -29.36 24.49 -34.21
CA ALA A 16 -29.21 25.82 -33.59
C ALA A 16 -29.74 26.17 -32.16
N ALA A 17 -28.80 26.75 -31.41
CA ALA A 17 -28.87 27.99 -30.62
C ALA A 17 -29.70 28.05 -29.31
N GLY A 18 -28.95 28.03 -28.19
CA GLY A 18 -28.77 29.18 -27.29
C GLY A 18 -29.97 29.79 -26.55
N ALA A 19 -29.96 29.69 -25.22
CA ALA A 19 -30.28 30.80 -24.31
C ALA A 19 -29.81 30.49 -22.89
N ALA A 20 -29.31 31.52 -22.23
CA ALA A 20 -28.78 31.52 -20.87
C ALA A 20 -29.86 31.26 -19.80
N GLY A 21 -29.45 30.60 -18.71
CA GLY A 21 -30.25 30.47 -17.50
C GLY A 21 -29.32 30.34 -16.30
N ALA A 22 -29.13 31.45 -15.59
CA ALA A 22 -28.39 31.53 -14.35
C ALA A 22 -29.03 30.63 -13.27
N GLY A 23 -28.23 29.76 -12.68
CA GLY A 23 -28.60 28.96 -11.51
C GLY A 23 -27.44 28.94 -10.54
N ALA A 24 -27.61 29.63 -9.41
CA ALA A 24 -26.60 29.88 -8.40
C ALA A 24 -25.97 28.58 -7.87
N GLY A 25 -24.64 28.51 -7.96
CA GLY A 25 -23.85 27.46 -7.33
C GLY A 25 -23.81 27.65 -5.82
N ALA A 26 -24.44 26.73 -5.09
CA ALA A 26 -24.04 26.41 -3.73
C ALA A 26 -22.95 25.33 -3.83
N ALA A 27 -21.72 25.75 -4.13
CA ALA A 27 -20.55 24.90 -3.96
C ALA A 27 -20.28 24.76 -2.46
N THR A 28 -20.89 23.76 -1.83
CA THR A 28 -20.52 23.36 -0.47
C THR A 28 -19.07 22.91 -0.51
N ALA A 29 -18.17 23.80 -0.07
CA ALA A 29 -16.78 23.50 0.16
C ALA A 29 -16.71 22.36 1.18
N VAL A 30 -16.46 21.14 0.70
CA VAL A 30 -16.01 20.05 1.53
C VAL A 30 -14.68 20.50 2.10
N GLN A 31 -14.69 20.94 3.35
CA GLN A 31 -13.45 21.19 4.07
C GLN A 31 -12.66 19.89 4.04
N ARG A 32 -11.56 19.89 3.31
CA ARG A 32 -10.52 18.87 3.43
C ARG A 32 -10.01 18.99 4.85
N GLY A 33 -10.58 18.20 5.75
CA GLY A 33 -10.04 17.98 7.07
C GLY A 33 -8.59 17.57 6.88
N VAL A 34 -7.67 18.47 7.20
CA VAL A 34 -6.28 18.10 7.44
C VAL A 34 -6.35 17.25 8.68
N VAL A 35 -6.34 15.94 8.50
CA VAL A 35 -6.04 15.00 9.58
C VAL A 35 -4.57 15.27 9.91
N THR A 36 -4.34 16.21 10.82
CA THR A 36 -3.04 16.35 11.47
C THR A 36 -2.88 15.09 12.31
N ALA A 37 -2.00 14.19 11.87
CA ALA A 37 -1.59 13.06 12.69
C ALA A 37 -1.00 13.63 13.99
N PRO A 38 -1.48 13.24 15.18
CA PRO A 38 -0.88 13.70 16.41
C PRO A 38 0.55 13.16 16.47
N ALA A 39 1.51 14.05 16.70
CA ALA A 39 2.95 13.80 16.80
C ALA A 39 3.35 13.03 18.09
N SER A 40 2.50 12.12 18.55
CA SER A 40 2.77 11.18 19.62
C SER A 40 1.92 9.94 19.35
N ALA A 41 2.41 9.10 18.43
CA ALA A 41 1.82 7.79 18.19
C ALA A 41 1.70 7.05 19.52
N ALA A 42 0.49 6.68 19.92
CA ALA A 42 0.30 5.63 20.91
C ALA A 42 1.17 4.46 20.45
N THR A 43 2.25 4.18 21.20
CA THR A 43 3.29 3.25 20.74
C THR A 43 2.71 1.86 20.86
N SER A 44 2.04 1.38 19.80
CA SER A 44 1.57 0.01 19.73
C SER A 44 2.74 -0.92 20.05
N ALA A 45 2.49 -1.88 20.93
CA ALA A 45 3.51 -2.80 21.38
C ALA A 45 3.95 -3.71 20.22
N HIS A 46 3.08 -3.99 19.25
CA HIS A 46 3.42 -4.68 18.02
C HIS A 46 2.92 -3.89 16.82
N ARG A 47 3.71 -3.87 15.73
CA ARG A 47 3.31 -3.19 14.49
C ARG A 47 3.95 -3.84 13.27
N ILE A 48 3.40 -3.53 12.10
CA ILE A 48 4.08 -3.73 10.82
C ILE A 48 4.58 -2.40 10.29
N VAL A 49 5.69 -2.43 9.56
CA VAL A 49 6.25 -1.27 8.87
C VAL A 49 6.18 -1.52 7.37
N LEU A 50 5.74 -0.50 6.62
CA LEU A 50 5.61 -0.56 5.16
C LEU A 50 6.55 0.48 4.55
N LEU A 51 7.67 0.01 4.01
CA LEU A 51 8.72 0.84 3.42
C LEU A 51 8.44 1.05 1.93
N VAL A 52 8.16 2.30 1.55
CA VAL A 52 7.80 2.67 0.19
C VAL A 52 8.96 3.38 -0.48
N ARG A 53 9.37 2.88 -1.64
CA ARG A 53 10.43 3.49 -2.46
C ARG A 53 10.06 4.88 -2.95
N ASP A 54 10.84 5.87 -2.54
CA ASP A 54 10.66 7.26 -2.93
C ASP A 54 11.22 7.56 -4.33
N ASP A 55 12.25 6.82 -4.78
CA ASP A 55 12.84 6.97 -6.12
C ASP A 55 11.85 6.65 -7.26
N LEU A 56 10.85 5.81 -7.00
CA LEU A 56 9.84 5.42 -7.99
C LEU A 56 8.74 6.46 -8.20
N LYS A 57 8.67 7.51 -7.35
CA LYS A 57 7.70 8.61 -7.43
C LYS A 57 6.27 8.14 -7.72
N MET A 58 5.82 7.13 -6.99
CA MET A 58 4.51 6.52 -7.17
C MET A 58 3.37 7.46 -6.76
N ASP A 59 2.26 7.43 -7.51
CA ASP A 59 1.02 8.12 -7.12
C ASP A 59 0.45 7.56 -5.82
N ARG A 60 -0.22 8.42 -5.03
CA ARG A 60 -0.85 8.05 -3.74
C ARG A 60 -1.75 6.81 -3.83
N GLY A 61 -2.53 6.69 -4.91
CA GLY A 61 -3.40 5.54 -5.14
C GLY A 61 -2.63 4.24 -5.34
N LYS A 62 -1.50 4.27 -6.06
CA LYS A 62 -0.64 3.09 -6.23
C LYS A 62 0.04 2.72 -4.93
N ILE A 63 0.53 3.71 -4.19
CA ILE A 63 1.18 3.46 -2.90
C ILE A 63 0.21 2.72 -1.96
N ALA A 64 -1.05 3.15 -1.88
CA ALA A 64 -2.06 2.50 -1.05
C ALA A 64 -2.30 1.02 -1.44
N VAL A 65 -2.38 0.73 -2.75
CA VAL A 65 -2.55 -0.64 -3.25
C VAL A 65 -1.34 -1.51 -2.94
N GLN A 66 -0.12 -1.00 -3.20
CA GLN A 66 1.11 -1.76 -2.95
C GLN A 66 1.34 -2.00 -1.45
N CYS A 67 1.03 -1.01 -0.60
CA CYS A 67 1.04 -1.16 0.86
C CYS A 67 0.05 -2.24 1.33
N SER A 68 -1.15 -2.25 0.76
CA SER A 68 -2.17 -3.28 1.06
C SER A 68 -1.69 -4.68 0.65
N HIS A 69 -1.05 -4.81 -0.52
CA HIS A 69 -0.43 -6.07 -0.95
C HIS A 69 0.69 -6.51 0.01
N ALA A 70 1.57 -5.60 0.44
CA ALA A 70 2.66 -5.92 1.37
C ALA A 70 2.12 -6.43 2.71
N ALA A 71 1.11 -5.75 3.27
CA ALA A 71 0.47 -6.17 4.51
C ALA A 71 -0.18 -7.56 4.40
N LEU A 72 -0.86 -7.83 3.28
CA LEU A 72 -1.46 -9.14 3.02
C LEU A 72 -0.39 -10.23 2.88
N LEU A 73 0.69 -9.96 2.16
CA LEU A 73 1.80 -10.92 2.02
C LEU A 73 2.37 -11.28 3.39
N LEU A 74 2.70 -10.27 4.23
CA LEU A 74 3.19 -10.49 5.60
C LEU A 74 2.23 -11.33 6.44
N TYR A 75 0.93 -11.09 6.32
CA TYR A 75 -0.08 -11.85 7.05
C TYR A 75 -0.13 -13.32 6.60
N THR A 76 -0.03 -13.56 5.29
CA THR A 76 -0.07 -14.91 4.71
C THR A 76 1.22 -15.69 4.86
N LEU A 77 2.32 -15.05 5.25
CA LEU A 77 3.58 -15.74 5.48
C LEU A 77 3.39 -16.82 6.56
N PRO A 78 3.80 -18.08 6.29
CA PRO A 78 3.82 -19.11 7.32
C PRO A 78 4.62 -18.61 8.53
N SER A 79 4.15 -18.88 9.74
CA SER A 79 4.96 -18.59 10.95
C SER A 79 6.29 -19.34 10.97
N SER A 80 6.45 -20.31 10.06
CA SER A 80 7.58 -21.23 9.93
C SER A 80 8.54 -20.90 8.78
N SER A 81 8.22 -19.92 7.92
CA SER A 81 8.94 -19.72 6.64
C SER A 81 10.24 -18.93 6.77
N THR A 82 10.52 -18.33 7.92
CA THR A 82 11.82 -17.70 8.21
C THR A 82 12.65 -18.69 9.03
N ALA A 83 13.40 -19.54 8.32
CA ALA A 83 14.37 -20.51 8.85
C ALA A 83 13.84 -21.57 9.83
N SER A 84 13.56 -22.76 9.30
CA SER A 84 13.40 -24.04 10.02
C SER A 84 12.27 -24.10 11.06
N LEU A 85 11.39 -25.10 10.91
CA LEU A 85 10.33 -25.45 11.89
C LEU A 85 10.84 -25.73 13.32
N THR A 86 12.15 -25.74 13.52
CA THR A 86 12.84 -25.97 14.80
C THR A 86 13.50 -24.71 15.36
N SER A 87 13.38 -23.55 14.68
CA SER A 87 13.93 -22.30 15.16
C SER A 87 13.00 -21.64 16.19
N PRO A 88 13.50 -21.21 17.36
CA PRO A 88 12.73 -20.45 18.36
C PRO A 88 11.98 -19.25 17.75
N LEU A 89 12.55 -18.66 16.70
CA LEU A 89 12.02 -17.52 15.95
C LEU A 89 10.61 -17.76 15.39
N SER A 90 10.25 -19.01 15.04
CA SER A 90 8.93 -19.34 14.50
C SER A 90 7.79 -19.21 15.51
N ARG A 91 8.08 -19.40 16.81
CA ARG A 91 7.08 -19.23 17.89
C ARG A 91 6.81 -17.76 18.18
N ASP A 92 7.85 -16.94 18.12
CA ASP A 92 7.74 -15.50 18.38
C ASP A 92 6.91 -14.81 17.28
N VAL A 93 7.09 -15.19 16.01
CA VAL A 93 6.28 -14.66 14.90
C VAL A 93 4.79 -14.92 15.08
N ALA A 94 4.40 -16.12 15.51
CA ALA A 94 2.99 -16.44 15.77
C ALA A 94 2.42 -15.60 16.93
N ARG A 95 3.20 -15.43 18.00
CA ARG A 95 2.83 -14.60 19.16
C ARG A 95 2.70 -13.13 18.78
N TRP A 96 3.69 -12.58 18.08
CA TRP A 96 3.66 -11.19 17.62
C TRP A 96 2.48 -10.93 16.69
N ARG A 97 2.16 -11.87 15.78
CA ARG A 97 0.99 -11.76 14.91
C ARG A 97 -0.31 -11.73 15.73
N SER A 98 -0.46 -12.62 16.72
CA SER A 98 -1.65 -12.64 17.58
C SER A 98 -1.80 -11.35 18.40
N ALA A 99 -0.70 -10.84 18.97
CA ALA A 99 -0.72 -9.58 19.73
C ALA A 99 -1.03 -8.38 18.82
N TRP A 100 -0.40 -8.30 17.65
CA TRP A 100 -0.66 -7.28 16.65
C TRP A 100 -2.13 -7.23 16.20
N GLN A 101 -2.78 -8.39 16.04
CA GLN A 101 -4.22 -8.47 15.76
C GLN A 101 -5.06 -7.95 16.92
N ALA A 102 -4.72 -8.32 18.16
CA ALA A 102 -5.40 -7.84 19.36
C ALA A 102 -5.26 -6.31 19.56
N GLU A 103 -4.17 -5.73 19.07
CA GLU A 103 -3.91 -4.29 19.04
C GLU A 103 -4.58 -3.54 17.88
N GLY A 104 -5.36 -4.23 17.04
CA GLY A 104 -6.11 -3.60 15.95
C GLY A 104 -5.33 -3.44 14.65
N HIS A 105 -4.29 -4.24 14.43
CA HIS A 105 -3.50 -4.29 13.18
C HIS A 105 -2.76 -2.99 12.82
N PRO A 106 -2.04 -2.35 13.76
CA PRO A 106 -1.32 -1.10 13.49
C PRO A 106 -0.24 -1.26 12.40
N ALA A 107 -0.24 -0.36 11.43
CA ALA A 107 0.70 -0.32 10.32
C ALA A 107 1.30 1.09 10.18
N LEU A 108 2.63 1.16 10.00
CA LEU A 108 3.36 2.41 9.86
C LEU A 108 4.02 2.51 8.48
N PRO A 109 3.53 3.37 7.58
CA PRO A 109 4.17 3.62 6.30
C PRO A 109 5.34 4.59 6.43
N LEU A 110 6.51 4.21 5.93
CA LEU A 110 7.74 5.03 5.92
C LEU A 110 8.30 5.11 4.50
N ARG A 111 9.14 6.11 4.26
CA ARG A 111 9.86 6.29 2.99
C ARG A 111 11.21 5.59 3.05
N ILE A 112 11.62 5.02 1.92
CA ILE A 112 12.96 4.50 1.72
C ILE A 112 13.54 5.05 0.41
N PRO A 113 14.80 5.50 0.39
CA PRO A 113 15.33 6.23 -0.76
C PRO A 113 15.41 5.39 -2.03
N ASP A 114 15.83 4.13 -1.92
CA ASP A 114 16.18 3.31 -3.08
C ASP A 114 16.09 1.79 -2.80
N LEU A 115 16.31 1.00 -3.87
CA LEU A 115 16.26 -0.46 -3.84
C LEU A 115 17.38 -1.10 -3.00
N HIS A 116 18.58 -0.53 -3.00
CA HIS A 116 19.71 -1.07 -2.25
C HIS A 116 19.45 -0.95 -0.75
N SER A 117 19.00 0.22 -0.31
CA SER A 117 18.57 0.46 1.07
C SER A 117 17.44 -0.49 1.48
N MET A 118 16.49 -0.77 0.57
CA MET A 118 15.41 -1.74 0.80
C MET A 118 15.95 -3.15 1.06
N HIS A 119 16.88 -3.63 0.26
CA HIS A 119 17.47 -4.95 0.43
C HIS A 119 18.31 -5.05 1.70
N ALA A 120 19.03 -3.99 2.06
CA ALA A 120 19.80 -3.93 3.29
C ALA A 120 18.89 -4.10 4.54
N LEU A 121 17.79 -3.35 4.60
CA LEU A 121 16.83 -3.46 5.71
C LEU A 121 16.07 -4.78 5.73
N ALA A 122 15.75 -5.35 4.56
CA ALA A 122 15.15 -6.69 4.49
C ALA A 122 16.09 -7.75 5.08
N LEU A 123 17.38 -7.69 4.75
CA LEU A 123 18.38 -8.61 5.28
C LEU A 123 18.54 -8.44 6.80
N GLU A 124 18.64 -7.20 7.29
CA GLU A 124 18.76 -6.92 8.72
C GLU A 124 17.55 -7.46 9.51
N ALA A 125 16.33 -7.22 9.03
CA ALA A 125 15.12 -7.73 9.64
C ALA A 125 15.12 -9.27 9.67
N GLN A 126 15.50 -9.92 8.57
CA GLN A 126 15.61 -11.38 8.51
C GLN A 126 16.65 -11.95 9.49
N GLN A 127 17.80 -11.28 9.66
CA GLN A 127 18.84 -11.68 10.62
C GLN A 127 18.35 -11.58 12.07
N ARG A 128 17.46 -10.63 12.35
CA ARG A 128 16.76 -10.49 13.65
C ARG A 128 15.55 -11.41 13.78
N GLY A 129 15.29 -12.26 12.78
CA GLY A 129 14.16 -13.20 12.75
C GLY A 129 12.80 -12.53 12.57
N VAL A 130 12.77 -11.29 12.09
CA VAL A 130 11.55 -10.56 11.78
C VAL A 130 11.10 -10.92 10.36
N PRO A 131 9.82 -11.26 10.14
CA PRO A 131 9.30 -11.58 8.81
C PRO A 131 9.31 -10.36 7.89
N THR A 132 9.61 -10.60 6.61
CA THR A 132 9.70 -9.56 5.57
C THR A 132 8.99 -10.02 4.30
N ALA A 133 8.35 -9.12 3.58
CA ALA A 133 7.77 -9.39 2.27
C ALA A 133 8.01 -8.24 1.30
N ILE A 134 8.49 -8.53 0.10
CA ILE A 134 8.72 -7.54 -0.96
C ILE A 134 7.62 -7.65 -2.00
N VAL A 135 6.97 -6.52 -2.31
CA VAL A 135 5.98 -6.40 -3.36
C VAL A 135 6.66 -5.98 -4.65
N ARG A 136 6.31 -6.66 -5.74
CA ARG A 136 6.75 -6.34 -7.10
C ARG A 136 5.57 -5.85 -7.93
N ASP A 137 5.75 -4.74 -8.65
CA ASP A 137 4.72 -4.26 -9.56
C ASP A 137 4.57 -5.21 -10.75
N ALA A 138 3.34 -5.68 -10.97
CA ALA A 138 3.02 -6.61 -12.06
C ALA A 138 3.11 -5.97 -13.46
N GLY A 139 3.43 -4.67 -13.54
CA GLY A 139 3.60 -3.92 -14.79
C GLY A 139 2.28 -3.53 -15.46
N ARG A 140 1.24 -3.26 -14.66
CA ARG A 140 0.00 -2.62 -15.14
C ARG A 140 0.00 -1.10 -14.91
N THR A 141 1.14 -0.54 -14.47
CA THR A 141 1.26 0.88 -14.07
C THR A 141 2.56 1.54 -14.57
N GLN A 142 2.69 2.86 -14.35
CA GLN A 142 3.78 3.75 -14.82
C GLN A 142 5.22 3.40 -14.34
N VAL A 143 5.42 2.39 -13.49
CA VAL A 143 6.75 1.95 -13.04
C VAL A 143 7.28 0.84 -13.95
N GLN A 144 8.60 0.72 -14.14
CA GLN A 144 9.18 -0.36 -14.92
C GLN A 144 8.68 -1.72 -14.41
N ARG A 145 8.14 -2.54 -15.32
CA ARG A 145 7.56 -3.85 -15.01
C ARG A 145 8.53 -4.71 -14.19
N GLY A 146 8.05 -5.29 -13.10
CA GLY A 146 8.84 -6.13 -12.21
C GLY A 146 9.66 -5.37 -11.15
N SER A 147 9.55 -4.04 -11.10
CA SER A 147 10.21 -3.26 -10.04
C SER A 147 9.63 -3.61 -8.67
N GLU A 148 10.52 -3.79 -7.70
CA GLU A 148 10.16 -3.93 -6.29
C GLU A 148 9.77 -2.56 -5.74
N THR A 149 8.57 -2.44 -5.17
CA THR A 149 7.96 -1.13 -4.84
C THR A 149 7.89 -0.90 -3.34
N VAL A 150 7.44 -1.89 -2.60
CA VAL A 150 7.19 -1.80 -1.16
C VAL A 150 7.77 -3.01 -0.46
N LEU A 151 8.47 -2.77 0.65
CA LEU A 151 8.93 -3.80 1.58
C LEU A 151 8.07 -3.72 2.85
N GLY A 152 7.38 -4.80 3.16
CA GLY A 152 6.74 -5.00 4.45
C GLY A 152 7.71 -5.66 5.43
N ILE A 153 7.75 -5.18 6.66
CA ILE A 153 8.49 -5.76 7.78
C ILE A 153 7.54 -5.98 8.97
N GLY A 154 7.60 -7.15 9.59
CA GLY A 154 6.79 -7.52 10.76
C GLY A 154 5.63 -8.47 10.46
N PRO A 155 4.74 -8.73 11.43
CA PRO A 155 4.64 -8.06 12.73
C PRO A 155 5.81 -8.36 13.66
N ALA A 156 6.24 -7.36 14.45
CA ALA A 156 7.13 -7.55 15.58
C ALA A 156 6.91 -6.47 16.63
N GLU A 157 7.65 -6.57 17.74
CA GLU A 157 7.64 -5.58 18.81
C GLU A 157 8.06 -4.19 18.30
N GLY A 158 7.39 -3.16 18.81
CA GLY A 158 7.65 -1.76 18.44
C GLY A 158 9.11 -1.36 18.65
N ARG A 159 9.75 -1.85 19.73
CA ARG A 159 11.17 -1.58 20.00
C ARG A 159 12.09 -2.13 18.92
N VAL A 160 11.86 -3.38 18.49
CA VAL A 160 12.62 -4.01 17.40
C VAL A 160 12.39 -3.27 16.07
N MET A 161 11.17 -2.81 15.83
CA MET A 161 10.84 -2.01 14.64
C MET A 161 11.54 -0.64 14.66
N ASP A 162 11.59 0.02 15.81
CA ASP A 162 12.24 1.31 15.97
C ASP A 162 13.77 1.20 15.81
N GLU A 163 14.38 0.08 16.23
CA GLU A 163 15.80 -0.20 15.98
C GLU A 163 16.12 -0.35 14.49
N ILE A 164 15.26 -1.05 13.74
CA ILE A 164 15.49 -1.33 12.31
C ILE A 164 15.12 -0.12 11.44
N CYS A 165 13.97 0.52 11.71
CA CYS A 165 13.34 1.48 10.81
C CYS A 165 13.17 2.89 11.40
N GLY A 166 13.51 3.13 12.66
CA GLY A 166 13.23 4.39 13.35
C GLY A 166 14.00 5.61 12.82
N HIS A 167 15.02 5.39 12.00
CA HIS A 167 15.77 6.45 11.33
C HIS A 167 15.15 6.92 10.01
N LEU A 168 14.07 6.26 9.54
CA LEU A 168 13.39 6.58 8.29
C LEU A 168 12.25 7.59 8.50
N ASP A 169 11.99 8.39 7.47
CA ASP A 169 10.93 9.39 7.50
C ASP A 169 9.54 8.77 7.25
N PRO A 170 8.47 9.32 7.86
CA PRO A 170 7.10 8.97 7.51
C PRO A 170 6.75 9.27 6.04
N LEU A 171 5.90 8.41 5.46
CA LEU A 171 5.41 8.50 4.07
C LEU A 171 4.55 9.72 3.76
#